data_AF-A0A1X7SDQ9-F1
#
_entry.id   AF-A0A1X7SDQ9-F1
#
_cell.length_a   1.000
_cell.length_b   1.000
_cell.length_c   1.000
_cell.angle_alpha   90.00
_cell.angle_beta   90.00
_cell.angle_gamma   90.00
#
_symmetry.space_group_name_H-M   'P 1'
#
loop_
_entity.id
_entity.type
_entity.pdbx_description
1 polymer ?
#
loop_
_entity_poly.entity_id
_entity_poly.type
_entity_poly.pdbx_seq_one_letter_code
_entity_poly.pdbx_strand_id
1 'polypeptide(L)' 'MMKFTTKDRDNDVLSTNCATRFSAAWWYKNCYRAHLNSPYFHSGTVPSDGKGIIWHHWKGFTYSLKFTEMKVRHHN' A
#
# COMPACT_ATOMS: atom_id res chain seq x y z
N MET A 1 15.86 -1.09 -6.45
CA MET A 1 14.53 -0.54 -6.76
C MET A 1 13.50 -1.67 -6.65
N MET A 2 12.35 -1.44 -6.04
CA MET A 2 11.28 -2.45 -5.98
C MET A 2 10.49 -2.41 -7.29
N LYS A 3 10.18 -3.58 -7.86
CA LYS A 3 9.30 -3.68 -9.03
C LYS A 3 7.86 -3.53 -8.57
N PHE A 4 7.00 -3.13 -9.50
CA PHE A 4 5.57 -2.98 -9.23
C PHE A 4 4.90 -4.35 -9.21
N THR A 5 4.12 -4.64 -8.16
CA THR A 5 3.41 -5.92 -7.98
C THR A 5 1.91 -5.70 -8.07
N THR A 6 1.23 -6.58 -8.82
CA THR A 6 -0.22 -6.60 -9.00
C THR A 6 -0.77 -7.99 -8.64
N LYS A 7 -2.10 -8.12 -8.58
CA LYS A 7 -2.77 -9.40 -8.28
C LYS A 7 -2.37 -10.51 -9.26
N ASP A 8 -2.18 -10.16 -10.53
CA ASP A 8 -1.88 -11.04 -11.66
C ASP A 8 -0.38 -11.13 -12.00
N ARG A 9 0.46 -10.28 -11.40
CA ARG A 9 1.90 -10.27 -11.63
C ARG A 9 2.66 -10.00 -10.34
N ASP A 10 3.16 -11.09 -9.74
CA ASP A 10 3.96 -11.04 -8.54
C ASP A 10 5.42 -10.67 -8.84
N ASN A 11 5.85 -9.52 -8.32
CA ASN A 11 7.25 -9.09 -8.38
C ASN A 11 7.78 -8.67 -6.99
N ASP A 12 7.07 -9.04 -5.92
CA ASP A 12 7.55 -8.76 -4.57
C ASP A 12 8.58 -9.82 -4.13
N VAL A 13 9.22 -9.62 -2.97
CA VAL A 13 10.33 -10.51 -2.55
C VAL A 13 9.86 -11.70 -1.71
N LEU A 14 8.56 -11.79 -1.42
CA LEU A 14 8.02 -12.87 -0.60
C LEU A 14 7.54 -14.02 -1.48
N SER A 15 7.34 -15.18 -0.86
CA SER A 15 6.66 -16.32 -1.49
C SER A 15 5.15 -16.10 -1.63
N THR A 16 4.61 -15.04 -1.03
CA THR A 16 3.19 -14.68 -1.04
C THR A 16 2.98 -13.39 -1.80
N ASN A 17 1.97 -13.33 -2.65
CA ASN A 17 1.63 -12.11 -3.38
C ASN A 17 1.01 -11.06 -2.45
N CYS A 18 1.77 -10.01 -2.13
CA CYS A 18 1.33 -8.90 -1.28
C CYS A 18 0.17 -8.11 -1.89
N ALA A 19 0.13 -7.99 -3.23
CA ALA A 19 -0.97 -7.29 -3.89
C ALA A 19 -2.31 -8.03 -3.74
N THR A 20 -2.27 -9.36 -3.74
CA THR A 20 -3.45 -10.19 -3.46
C THR A 20 -3.84 -10.11 -1.99
N ARG A 21 -2.87 -10.16 -1.06
CA ARG A 21 -3.14 -10.12 0.39
C ARG A 21 -3.79 -8.80 0.83
N PHE A 22 -3.32 -7.68 0.30
CA PHE A 22 -3.76 -6.35 0.72
C PHE A 22 -4.71 -5.66 -0.27
N SER A 23 -5.11 -6.38 -1.33
CA SER A 23 -6.02 -5.88 -2.38
C SER A 23 -5.54 -4.56 -2.99
N ALA A 24 -4.24 -4.43 -3.23
CA ALA A 24 -3.62 -3.15 -3.58
C ALA A 24 -2.37 -3.38 -4.44
N ALA A 25 -2.22 -2.66 -5.54
CA ALA A 25 -1.01 -2.72 -6.37
C ALA A 25 0.01 -1.67 -5.92
N TRP A 26 1.27 -2.06 -5.71
CA TRP A 26 2.31 -1.18 -5.21
C TRP A 26 3.73 -1.69 -5.50
N TRP A 27 4.73 -0.86 -5.23
CA TRP A 27 6.14 -1.25 -5.19
C TRP A 27 6.47 -1.94 -3.86
N TYR A 28 6.04 -3.20 -3.72
CA TYR A 28 6.25 -3.97 -2.50
C TYR A 28 7.67 -4.52 -2.36
N LYS A 29 8.14 -4.60 -1.11
CA LYS A 29 9.31 -5.41 -0.70
C LYS A 29 8.79 -6.59 0.13
N ASN A 30 8.99 -6.56 1.43
CA ASN A 30 8.28 -7.42 2.38
C ASN A 30 6.89 -6.82 2.63
N CYS A 31 6.06 -6.83 1.59
CA CYS A 31 4.83 -6.05 1.47
C CYS A 31 5.07 -4.55 1.65
N TYR A 32 4.45 -3.89 2.63
CA TYR A 32 4.42 -2.42 2.68
C TYR A 32 4.85 -1.83 4.02
N ARG A 33 5.42 -0.61 3.92
CA ARG A 33 5.34 0.41 4.97
C ARG A 33 4.43 1.57 4.58
N ALA A 34 4.16 1.71 3.29
CA ALA A 34 3.12 2.57 2.75
C ALA A 34 2.55 1.90 1.50
N HIS A 35 1.26 2.08 1.26
CA HIS A 35 0.58 1.67 0.03
C HIS A 35 -0.67 2.54 -0.15
N LEU A 36 -0.62 3.45 -1.13
CA LEU A 36 -1.63 4.48 -1.29
C LEU A 36 -2.78 4.04 -2.24
N ASN A 37 -2.65 2.85 -2.83
CA ASN A 37 -3.57 2.27 -3.80
C ASN A 37 -4.48 1.17 -3.20
N SER A 38 -4.64 1.17 -1.88
CA SER A 38 -5.44 0.18 -1.15
C SER A 38 -6.91 0.57 -1.07
N PRO A 39 -7.81 -0.37 -0.69
CA PRO A 39 -9.22 -0.06 -0.50
C PRO A 39 -9.43 1.10 0.48
N TYR A 40 -10.38 1.98 0.15
CA TYR A 40 -10.72 3.13 0.97
C TYR A 40 -11.67 2.74 2.13
N PHE A 41 -11.37 3.21 3.34
CA PHE A 41 -12.19 2.98 4.54
C PHE A 41 -12.72 4.29 5.10
N HIS A 42 -14.05 4.47 5.06
CA HIS A 42 -14.71 5.71 5.48
C HIS A 42 -14.53 6.02 6.97
N SER A 43 -14.41 4.99 7.81
CA SER A 43 -14.15 5.13 9.25
C SER A 43 -12.76 5.72 9.55
N GLY A 44 -11.81 5.66 8.62
CA GLY A 44 -10.41 6.02 8.83
C GLY A 44 -9.63 5.00 9.68
N THR A 45 -10.26 3.88 10.04
CA THR A 45 -9.64 2.75 10.75
C THR A 45 -9.74 1.51 9.89
N VAL A 46 -8.69 0.68 9.90
CA VAL A 46 -8.68 -0.60 9.18
C VAL A 46 -8.96 -1.75 10.13
N PRO A 47 -9.56 -2.86 9.64
CA PRO A 47 -9.52 -4.13 10.35
C PRO A 47 -8.07 -4.57 10.60
N SER A 48 -7.85 -5.49 11.55
CA SER A 48 -6.52 -6.03 11.90
C SER A 48 -5.81 -6.77 10.76
N ASP A 49 -6.43 -6.89 9.58
CA ASP A 49 -5.85 -7.49 8.39
C ASP A 49 -4.97 -6.51 7.58
N GLY A 50 -4.87 -5.25 8.01
CA GLY A 50 -3.98 -4.24 7.42
C GLY A 50 -4.43 -3.77 6.04
N LYS A 51 -5.67 -4.05 5.63
CA LYS A 51 -6.21 -3.56 4.37
C LYS A 51 -6.70 -2.13 4.57
N GLY A 52 -6.01 -1.17 3.96
CA GLY A 52 -6.42 0.22 3.87
C GLY A 52 -5.31 1.11 3.37
N ILE A 53 -5.57 2.41 3.24
CA ILE A 53 -4.60 3.36 2.70
C ILE A 53 -3.61 3.71 3.82
N ILE A 54 -2.54 2.93 3.96
CA ILE A 54 -1.61 3.03 5.10
C ILE A 54 -0.35 3.81 4.73
N TRP A 55 0.09 4.66 5.68
CA TRP A 55 1.44 5.20 5.76
C TRP A 55 1.97 4.99 7.19
N HIS A 56 2.68 3.88 7.41
CA HIS A 56 3.11 3.41 8.73
C HIS A 56 3.88 4.48 9.50
N HIS A 57 4.84 5.13 8.84
CA HIS A 57 5.68 6.14 9.47
C HIS A 57 4.93 7.41 9.90
N TRP A 58 3.67 7.60 9.48
CA TRP A 58 2.87 8.76 9.86
C TRP A 58 1.79 8.41 10.88
N LYS A 59 0.92 7.44 10.58
CA LYS A 59 -0.27 7.12 11.40
C LYS A 59 -0.32 5.67 11.89
N GLY A 60 0.75 4.90 11.69
CA GLY A 60 0.79 3.47 12.04
C GLY A 60 0.01 2.59 11.06
N PHE A 61 -0.17 1.32 11.42
CA PHE A 61 -0.83 0.32 10.58
C PHE A 61 -2.36 0.26 10.73
N THR A 62 -2.92 0.89 11.76
CA THR A 62 -4.36 0.79 12.09
C THR A 62 -5.19 1.95 11.54
N TYR A 63 -4.54 3.00 11.03
CA TYR A 63 -5.19 4.17 10.47
C TYR A 63 -5.15 4.14 8.95
N SER A 64 -6.33 4.22 8.31
CA SER A 64 -6.46 4.44 6.87
C SER A 64 -6.56 5.93 6.59
N LEU A 65 -5.67 6.43 5.73
CA LEU A 65 -5.73 7.81 5.26
C LEU A 65 -7.05 8.07 4.52
N LYS A 66 -7.63 9.24 4.77
CA LYS A 66 -8.88 9.69 4.12
C LYS A 66 -8.65 10.35 2.76
N PHE A 67 -7.41 10.73 2.47
CA PHE A 67 -7.01 11.35 1.21
C PHE A 67 -5.53 11.11 0.97
N THR A 68 -5.18 10.84 -0.29
CA THR A 68 -3.80 10.73 -0.74
C THR A 68 -3.69 11.33 -2.13
N GLU A 69 -2.60 12.05 -2.37
CA GLU A 69 -2.29 12.61 -3.67
C GLU A 69 -0.80 12.41 -3.95
N MET A 70 -0.47 11.78 -5.08
CA MET A 70 0.91 11.60 -5.53
C MET A 70 1.15 12.53 -6.71
N LYS A 71 2.11 13.45 -6.58
CA LYS A 71 2.49 14.40 -7.62
C LYS A 71 3.99 14.31 -7.85
N VAL A 72 4.39 14.49 -9.10
CA VAL A 72 5.79 14.64 -9.49
C VAL A 72 5.96 16.01 -10.14
N ARG A 73 7.13 16.61 -9.95
CA ARG A 73 7.55 17.81 -10.66
C ARG A 73 8.91 17.54 -11.28
N HIS A 74 9.16 18.07 -12.47
CA HIS A 74 10.49 18.03 -13.04
C HIS A 74 11.48 18.70 -12.08
N HIS A 75 12.63 18.06 -11.88
CA HIS A 75 13.74 18.67 -11.16
C HIS A 75 14.59 19.40 -12.21
N ASN A 76 14.48 20.73 -12.24
CA ASN A 76 15.35 21.59 -13.05
C ASN A 76 16.70 21.79 -12.35
#